data_AF-A0A3B8NF51-F1
#
_entry.id   AF-A0A3B8NF51-F1
#
_cell.length_a   1.000
_cell.length_b   1.000
_cell.length_c   1.000
_cell.angle_alpha   90.00
_cell.angle_beta   90.00
_cell.angle_gamma   90.00
#
_symmetry.space_group_name_H-M   'P 1'
#
loop_
_entity.id
_entity.type
_entity.pdbx_description
1 polymer ?
#
loop_
_entity_poly.entity_id
_entity_poly.type
_entity_poly.pdbx_seq_one_letter_code
_entity_poly.pdbx_strand_id
1 'polypeptide(L)' 'AEVSADGVHIGQNDGKLEEARKLAGNCKIVGRSTHCPEQAKKAHEEGADYIGFGPLYPTATKPGRPAIGLNE' A
#
# COMPACT_ATOMS: atom_id res chain seq x y z
N ALA A 1 -4.19 16.94 4.44
CA ALA A 1 -5.26 17.20 3.45
C ALA A 1 -5.07 18.52 2.68
N GLU A 2 -3.98 19.24 2.90
CA GLU A 2 -3.77 20.63 2.46
C GLU A 2 -3.79 20.84 0.94
N VAL A 3 -3.45 19.82 0.14
CA VAL A 3 -3.33 19.93 -1.32
C VAL A 3 -4.48 19.30 -2.10
N SER A 4 -5.59 18.94 -1.44
CA SER A 4 -6.78 18.37 -2.09
C SER A 4 -6.55 17.18 -3.04
N ALA A 5 -5.48 16.40 -2.85
CA ALA A 5 -5.21 15.20 -3.65
C ALA A 5 -6.37 14.20 -3.63
N ASP A 6 -6.54 13.42 -4.69
CA ASP A 6 -7.63 12.42 -4.84
C ASP A 6 -7.45 11.19 -3.92
N GLY A 7 -6.22 10.95 -3.46
CA GLY A 7 -5.90 9.81 -2.62
C GLY A 7 -4.47 9.83 -2.08
N VAL A 8 -4.15 8.78 -1.32
CA VAL A 8 -2.81 8.55 -0.75
C VAL A 8 -2.46 7.07 -0.87
N HIS A 9 -1.17 6.79 -1.00
CA HIS A 9 -0.63 5.43 -0.94
C HIS A 9 0.43 5.37 0.14
N ILE A 10 0.37 4.35 0.99
CA ILE A 10 1.31 4.18 2.10
C ILE A 10 1.97 2.80 2.12
N GLY A 11 3.22 2.75 2.52
CA GLY A 11 4.02 1.55 2.76
C GLY A 11 3.77 0.96 4.14
N GLN A 12 4.29 -0.25 4.39
CA GLN A 12 4.08 -0.97 5.67
C GLN A 12 4.61 -0.21 6.90
N ASN A 13 5.56 0.71 6.70
CA ASN A 13 6.22 1.46 7.78
C ASN A 13 5.72 2.91 7.90
N ASP A 14 4.74 3.32 7.08
CA ASP A 14 4.26 4.70 7.01
C ASP A 14 3.04 4.95 7.92
N GLY A 15 2.75 4.02 8.84
CA GLY A 15 1.63 4.09 9.78
C GLY A 15 0.43 3.20 9.40
N LYS A 16 -0.61 3.27 10.25
CA LYS A 16 -1.80 2.40 10.15
C LYS A 16 -2.73 2.86 9.04
N LEU A 17 -3.42 1.92 8.38
CA LEU A 17 -4.32 2.26 7.27
C LEU A 17 -5.52 3.07 7.77
N GLU A 18 -6.01 2.73 8.96
CA GLU A 18 -7.09 3.43 9.65
C GLU A 18 -6.78 4.92 9.86
N GLU A 19 -5.55 5.24 10.26
CA GLU A 19 -5.12 6.63 10.47
C GLU A 19 -5.07 7.39 9.14
N ALA A 20 -4.52 6.77 8.10
CA ALA A 20 -4.53 7.35 6.76
C ALA A 20 -5.94 7.57 6.22
N ARG A 21 -6.87 6.64 6.45
CA ARG A 21 -8.29 6.78 6.10
C ARG A 21 -8.93 7.96 6.82
N LYS A 22 -8.71 8.08 8.13
CA LYS A 22 -9.22 9.21 8.94
C LYS A 22 -8.71 10.55 8.42
N LEU A 23 -7.43 10.63 8.04
CA LEU A 23 -6.81 11.86 7.51
C LEU A 23 -7.23 12.17 6.07
N ALA A 24 -7.47 11.16 5.24
CA ALA A 24 -7.87 11.32 3.85
C ALA A 24 -9.35 11.73 3.73
N GLY A 25 -10.20 11.24 4.62
CA GLY A 25 -11.65 11.43 4.58
C GLY A 25 -12.37 10.44 3.67
N ASN A 26 -13.70 10.42 3.77
CA ASN A 26 -14.55 9.32 3.27
C ASN A 26 -14.63 9.17 1.74
N CYS A 27 -14.11 10.11 0.95
CA CYS A 27 -14.25 10.09 -0.52
C CYS A 27 -12.92 9.94 -1.27
N LYS A 28 -11.81 9.73 -0.56
CA LYS A 28 -10.47 9.66 -1.16
C LYS A 28 -9.96 8.24 -1.21
N ILE A 29 -9.16 7.95 -2.23
CA ILE A 29 -8.55 6.62 -2.42
C ILE A 29 -7.41 6.43 -1.40
N VAL A 30 -7.35 5.28 -0.74
CA VAL A 30 -6.27 4.89 0.18
C VAL A 30 -5.70 3.54 -0.26
N GLY A 31 -4.45 3.57 -0.71
CA GLY A 31 -3.69 2.40 -1.17
C GLY A 31 -2.67 1.90 -0.16
N ARG A 32 -2.35 0.61 -0.23
CA ARG A 32 -1.34 -0.04 0.62
C ARG A 32 -0.32 -0.82 -0.20
N SER A 33 0.97 -0.64 0.05
CA SER A 33 1.98 -1.58 -0.48
C SER A 33 1.94 -2.89 0.28
N THR A 34 1.99 -4.02 -0.43
CA THR A 34 1.97 -5.37 0.11
C THR A 34 3.02 -6.24 -0.58
N HIS A 35 3.50 -7.26 0.14
CA HIS A 35 4.66 -8.05 -0.25
C HIS A 35 4.46 -9.56 -0.10
N CYS A 36 3.30 -10.00 0.41
CA CYS A 36 2.91 -11.40 0.52
C CYS A 36 1.38 -11.52 0.64
N PRO A 37 0.79 -12.71 0.42
CA PRO A 37 -0.65 -12.92 0.51
C PRO A 37 -1.26 -12.50 1.84
N GLU A 38 -0.55 -12.69 2.96
CA GLU A 38 -1.01 -12.30 4.30
C GLU A 38 -1.19 -10.78 4.41
N GLN A 39 -0.23 -10.01 3.87
CA GLN A 39 -0.34 -8.55 3.83
C GLN A 39 -1.47 -8.09 2.91
N ALA A 40 -1.69 -8.78 1.79
CA ALA A 40 -2.79 -8.47 0.88
C ALA A 40 -4.15 -8.68 1.54
N LYS A 41 -4.35 -9.82 2.22
CA LYS A 41 -5.57 -10.12 2.99
C LYS A 41 -5.80 -9.11 4.09
N LYS A 42 -4.75 -8.81 4.87
CA LYS A 42 -4.81 -7.81 5.93
C LYS A 42 -5.18 -6.42 5.40
N ALA A 43 -4.60 -5.99 4.28
CA ALA A 43 -4.93 -4.69 3.69
C ALA A 43 -6.40 -4.62 3.21
N HIS A 44 -6.95 -5.72 2.70
CA HIS A 44 -8.36 -5.83 2.37
C HIS A 44 -9.26 -5.72 3.62
N GLU A 45 -8.95 -6.47 4.68
CA GLU A 45 -9.67 -6.42 5.96
C GLU A 45 -9.61 -5.02 6.60
N GLU A 46 -8.49 -4.32 6.47
CA GLU A 46 -8.32 -2.94 6.94
C GLU A 46 -9.07 -1.90 6.08
N GLY A 47 -9.63 -2.30 4.92
CA GLY A 47 -10.42 -1.43 4.05
C GLY A 47 -9.60 -0.57 3.09
N ALA A 48 -8.47 -1.09 2.59
CA ALA A 48 -7.74 -0.45 1.50
C ALA A 48 -8.55 -0.49 0.20
N ASP A 49 -8.53 0.61 -0.55
CA ASP A 49 -9.23 0.68 -1.84
C ASP A 49 -8.47 -0.09 -2.93
N TYR A 50 -7.14 -0.17 -2.79
CA TYR A 50 -6.28 -0.96 -3.65
C TYR A 50 -4.98 -1.38 -2.94
N ILE A 51 -4.28 -2.34 -3.53
CA ILE A 51 -2.95 -2.73 -3.10
C ILE A 51 -1.92 -2.59 -4.23
N GLY A 52 -0.70 -2.26 -3.86
CA GLY A 52 0.48 -2.42 -4.72
C GLY A 52 1.27 -3.65 -4.28
N PHE A 53 1.12 -4.76 -4.99
CA PHE A 53 1.77 -6.03 -4.67
C PHE A 53 3.13 -6.13 -5.40
N GLY A 54 4.22 -6.30 -4.65
CA GLY A 54 5.55 -6.36 -5.27
C GLY A 54 6.72 -6.36 -4.29
N PRO A 55 7.94 -6.05 -4.76
CA PRO A 55 8.28 -5.86 -6.16
C PRO A 55 8.33 -7.20 -6.91
N LEU A 56 7.68 -7.30 -8.07
CA LEU A 56 7.70 -8.53 -8.86
C LEU A 56 9.11 -8.86 -9.39
N TYR A 57 9.90 -7.82 -9.68
CA TYR A 57 11.28 -7.89 -10.16
C TYR A 57 12.16 -6.90 -9.38
N PRO A 58 13.48 -7.14 -9.27
CA PRO A 58 14.38 -6.16 -8.68
C PRO A 58 14.36 -4.86 -9.47
N THR A 59 14.51 -3.73 -8.78
CA THR A 59 14.52 -2.40 -9.41
C THR A 59 15.62 -1.53 -8.82
N ALA A 60 16.27 -0.75 -9.67
CA ALA A 60 17.29 0.21 -9.25
C ALA A 60 16.70 1.37 -8.42
N THR A 61 15.41 1.67 -8.55
CA THR A 61 14.74 2.76 -7.82
C THR A 61 14.57 2.46 -6.33
N LYS A 62 14.59 1.19 -5.93
CA LYS A 62 14.49 0.74 -4.53
C LYS A 62 15.48 -0.41 -4.27
N PRO A 63 16.78 -0.09 -4.13
CA PRO A 63 17.81 -1.11 -3.97
C PRO A 63 17.62 -1.92 -2.68
N GLY A 64 18.07 -3.17 -2.70
CA GLY A 64 18.06 -4.03 -1.52
C GLY A 64 16.70 -4.65 -1.16
N ARG A 65 15.67 -4.48 -2.00
CA ARG A 65 14.37 -5.16 -1.81
C ARG A 65 14.30 -6.41 -2.70
N PRO A 66 14.26 -7.63 -2.11
CA PRO A 66 14.13 -8.86 -2.89
C PRO A 66 12.85 -8.87 -3.71
N ALA A 67 12.92 -9.43 -4.91
CA ALA A 67 11.76 -9.65 -5.75
C ALA A 67 10.91 -10.80 -5.21
N ILE A 68 9.59 -10.62 -5.20
CA ILE A 68 8.65 -11.65 -4.77
C ILE A 68 8.26 -12.61 -5.92
N GLY A 69 8.55 -12.24 -7.17
CA GLY A 69 8.27 -13.09 -8.33
C GLY A 69 6.79 -13.19 -8.71
N LEU A 70 6.51 -14.08 -9.67
CA LEU A 70 5.16 -14.38 -10.18
C LEU A 70 4.66 -15.77 -9.77
N ASN A 71 5.51 -16.57 -9.15
CA ASN A 71 5.20 -17.92 -8.74
C ASN A 71 4.69 -17.92 -7.30
N GLU A 72 3.79 -18.85 -6.98
CA GLU A 72 3.27 -19.07 -5.63
C GLU A 72 4.37 -19.49 -4.63
#